data_AF-A0A3D3FIX9-F1
#
_entry.id   AF-A0A3D3FIX9-F1
#
_cell.length_a   1.000
_cell.length_b   1.000
_cell.length_c   1.000
_cell.angle_alpha   90.00
_cell.angle_beta   90.00
_cell.angle_gamma   90.00
#
_symmetry.space_group_name_H-M   'P 1'
#
loop_
_entity.id
_entity.type
_entity.pdbx_description
1 polymer ?
#
loop_
_entity_poly.entity_id
_entity_poly.type
_entity_poly.pdbx_seq_one_letter_code
_entity_poly.pdbx_strand_id
1 'polypeptide(L)' 'MKNRQKCFKVFCDEKQLKRLELLCGGEKCACVLLEQLDLGQSGLSYHLKILVESGIVESR' A
#
# COMPACT_ATOMS: atom_id res chain seq x y z
N MET A 1 -17.41 9.48 -8.07
CA MET A 1 -16.63 8.77 -9.11
C MET A 1 -15.10 8.99 -9.06
N LYS A 2 -14.53 9.82 -8.15
CA LYS A 2 -13.10 10.21 -8.16
C LYS A 2 -12.08 9.15 -7.68
N ASN A 3 -12.48 8.04 -7.06
CA ASN A 3 -11.53 7.08 -6.46
C ASN A 3 -11.16 5.87 -7.33
N ARG A 4 -11.89 5.57 -8.40
CA ARG A 4 -11.65 4.35 -9.19
C ARG A 4 -10.28 4.32 -9.87
N GLN A 5 -9.82 5.45 -10.42
CA GLN A 5 -8.50 5.53 -11.05
C GLN A 5 -7.36 5.24 -10.06
N LYS A 6 -7.47 5.71 -8.82
CA LYS A 6 -6.46 5.43 -7.78
C LYS A 6 -6.48 3.95 -7.39
N CYS A 7 -7.66 3.36 -7.20
CA CYS A 7 -7.78 1.93 -6.93
C CYS A 7 -7.18 1.10 -8.08
N PHE A 8 -7.54 1.35 -9.34
CA PHE A 8 -6.99 0.59 -10.46
C PHE A 8 -5.47 0.74 -10.57
N LYS A 9 -4.92 1.93 -10.30
CA LYS A 9 -3.47 2.13 -10.29
C LYS A 9 -2.76 1.33 -9.20
N VAL A 10 -3.42 1.09 -8.07
CA VAL A 10 -2.93 0.19 -7.01
C VAL A 10 -2.96 -1.26 -7.47
N PHE A 11 -4.02 -1.70 -8.14
CA PHE A 11 -4.14 -3.09 -8.60
C PHE A 11 -3.25 -3.42 -9.83
N CYS A 12 -2.86 -2.43 -10.63
CA CYS A 12 -2.03 -2.63 -11.82
C CYS A 12 -0.51 -2.58 -11.56
N ASP A 13 -0.06 -2.36 -10.32
CA ASP A 13 1.35 -2.24 -9.97
C ASP A 13 1.76 -3.40 -9.05
N GLU A 14 2.65 -4.28 -9.51
CA GLU A 14 3.07 -5.47 -8.76
C GLU A 14 3.64 -5.15 -7.37
N LYS A 15 4.28 -3.98 -7.19
CA LYS A 15 4.83 -3.57 -5.89
C LYS A 15 3.72 -3.10 -4.94
N GLN A 16 2.62 -2.57 -5.48
CA GLN A 16 1.40 -2.27 -4.72
C GLN A 16 0.64 -3.56 -4.37
N LEU A 17 0.62 -4.54 -5.28
CA LEU A 17 -0.06 -5.82 -5.05
C LEU A 17 0.59 -6.61 -3.91
N LYS A 18 1.93 -6.69 -3.86
CA LYS A 18 2.65 -7.30 -2.74
C LYS A 18 2.30 -6.66 -1.38
N ARG A 19 2.14 -5.33 -1.34
CA ARG A 19 1.67 -4.62 -0.13
C ARG A 19 0.29 -5.07 0.30
N LEU A 20 -0.62 -5.20 -0.65
CA LEU A 20 -1.98 -5.65 -0.39
C LEU A 20 -2.00 -7.10 0.10
N GLU A 21 -1.22 -8.00 -0.51
CA GLU A 21 -1.11 -9.38 -0.05
C GLU A 21 -0.61 -9.48 1.40
N LEU A 22 0.38 -8.66 1.76
CA LEU A 22 0.88 -8.61 3.14
C LEU A 22 -0.17 -8.12 4.15
N LEU A 23 -1.04 -7.19 3.72
CA LEU A 23 -2.12 -6.62 4.53
C LEU A 23 -3.40 -7.47 4.52
N CYS A 24 -3.59 -8.35 3.53
CA CYS A 24 -4.65 -9.36 3.54
C CYS A 24 -4.49 -10.34 4.70
N GLY A 25 -3.26 -10.55 5.19
CA GLY A 25 -2.97 -11.35 6.39
C GLY A 25 -3.25 -10.63 7.72
N GLY A 26 -3.76 -9.39 7.70
CA GLY A 26 -4.08 -8.58 8.87
C GLY A 26 -3.28 -7.27 8.94
N GLU A 27 -3.55 -6.48 9.99
CA GLU A 27 -2.83 -5.23 10.26
C GLU A 27 -1.33 -5.49 10.41
N LYS A 28 -0.51 -4.71 9.70
CA LYS A 28 0.96 -4.77 9.77
C LYS A 28 1.52 -3.40 10.09
N CYS A 29 2.52 -3.38 10.96
CA CYS A 29 3.30 -2.17 11.21
C CYS A 29 4.10 -1.76 9.97
N ALA A 30 4.23 -0.46 9.72
CA ALA A 30 5.01 0.08 8.60
C ALA A 30 6.46 -0.42 8.58
N CYS A 31 7.07 -0.67 9.74
CA CYS A 31 8.42 -1.22 9.84
C CYS A 31 8.53 -2.61 9.21
N VAL A 32 7.52 -3.47 9.43
CA VAL A 32 7.48 -4.83 8.85
C VAL A 32 7.28 -4.75 7.34
N LEU A 33 6.44 -3.84 6.87
CA LEU A 33 6.26 -3.61 5.43
C LEU A 33 7.56 -3.15 4.79
N LEU A 34 8.34 -2.28 5.45
CA LEU A 34 9.64 -1.80 4.96
C LEU A 34 10.67 -2.93 4.84
N GLU A 35 10.67 -3.89 5.75
CA GLU A 35 11.60 -5.03 5.69
C GLU A 35 11.19 -6.05 4.62
N GLN A 36 9.89 -6.26 4.42
CA GLN A 36 9.38 -7.27 3.48
C GLN A 36 9.27 -6.75 2.05
N LEU A 37 9.20 -5.44 1.87
CA LEU A 37 9.20 -4.78 0.58
C LEU A 37 10.54 -4.09 0.48
N ASP A 38 11.42 -4.59 -0.38
CA ASP A 38 12.75 -4.06 -0.67
C ASP A 38 12.67 -2.61 -1.23
N LEU A 39 12.27 -1.68 -0.37
CA LEU A 39 11.87 -0.31 -0.64
C LEU A 39 12.49 0.57 0.44
N GLY A 40 12.96 1.76 0.04
CA GLY A 40 13.36 2.78 1.00
C GLY A 40 12.15 3.38 1.75
N GLN A 41 12.40 3.95 2.94
CA GLN A 41 11.42 4.63 3.80
C GLN A 41 10.55 5.66 3.05
N SER A 42 11.17 6.45 2.18
CA SER A 42 10.51 7.46 1.34
C SER A 42 9.57 6.84 0.30
N GLY A 43 9.97 5.71 -0.30
CA GLY A 43 9.14 4.95 -1.22
C GLY A 43 7.91 4.40 -0.51
N LEU A 44 8.11 3.76 0.65
CA LEU A 44 7.02 3.17 1.42
C LEU A 44 5.98 4.22 1.86
N SER A 45 6.40 5.36 2.39
CA SER A 45 5.49 6.42 2.82
C SER A 45 4.62 6.98 1.69
N TYR A 46 5.23 7.26 0.53
CA TYR A 46 4.50 7.74 -0.65
C TYR A 46 3.42 6.74 -1.08
N HIS A 47 3.82 5.48 -1.09
CA HIS A 47 3.00 4.36 -1.51
C HIS A 47 1.86 4.04 -0.54
N LEU A 48 2.10 4.07 0.77
CA LEU A 48 1.07 3.93 1.80
C LEU A 48 0.06 5.08 1.74
N LYS A 49 0.52 6.31 1.49
CA LYS A 49 -0.37 7.46 1.32
C LYS A 49 -1.36 7.25 0.18
N ILE A 50 -0.91 6.73 -0.97
CA ILE A 50 -1.80 6.42 -2.10
C ILE A 50 -2.83 5.36 -1.72
N LEU A 51 -2.39 4.32 -1.01
CA LEU A 51 -3.25 3.25 -0.55
C LEU A 51 -4.34 3.75 0.42
N VAL A 52 -3.97 4.58 1.39
CA VAL A 52 -4.90 5.23 2.32
C VAL A 52 -5.85 6.18 1.60
N GLU A 53 -5.32 7.05 0.72
CA GLU A 53 -6.15 7.96 -0.08
C GLU A 53 -7.11 7.25 -1.04
N SER A 54 -6.76 6.03 -1.46
CA SER A 54 -7.64 5.20 -2.30
C SER A 54 -8.78 4.57 -1.50
N GLY A 55 -8.70 4.56 -0.17
CA GLY A 55 -9.66 3.92 0.73
C GLY A 55 -9.54 2.40 0.76
N ILE A 56 -8.41 1.84 0.31
CA ILE A 56 -8.19 0.40 0.29
C ILE A 56 -7.67 -0.10 1.65
N VAL A 57 -6.91 0.71 2.37
CA VAL A 57 -6.38 0.41 3.70
C VAL A 57 -6.46 1.63 4.60
N GLU A 58 -6.60 1.39 5.88
CA GLU A 58 -6.62 2.41 6.92
C GLU A 58 -5.28 2.40 7.68
N SER A 59 -4.79 3.58 8.05
CA SER A 59 -3.61 3.72 8.91
C SER A 59 -4.05 4.05 10.33
N ARG A 60 -3.45 3.37 11.30
CA ARG A 60 -3.69 3.52 12.74
C ARG A 60 -2.41 3.95 13.46
#